data_AF-X5ZP51-F1
#
_entry.id   AF-X5ZP51-F1
#
_cell.length_a   1.000
_cell.length_b   1.000
_cell.length_c   1.000
_cell.angle_alpha   90.00
_cell.angle_beta   90.00
_cell.angle_gamma   90.00
#
_symmetry.space_group_name_H-M   'P 1'
#
loop_
_entity.id
_entity.type
_entity.pdbx_description
1 polymer ?
#
loop_
_entity_poly.entity_id
_entity_poly.type
_entity_poly.pdbx_seq_one_letter_code
_entity_poly.pdbx_strand_id
1 'polypeptide(L)'
;MDGLRNVLFGYFEEVNQRAFSAEYEGVFRNLRGANEPFVDLYNYRGGLSFSKDQILLIDAGSGTALDMSPLYIWGLNSFSGDGKPPDLYMFDSVKAENYAFNAVQERPEIIVSADGNLAALWALVKGCRSQDKESRISHGLQMTKR
;
A
#
# COMPACT_ATOMS: atom_id res chain seq x y z
N MET A 1 23.67 -10.40 -4.36
CA MET A 1 22.53 -9.47 -4.25
C MET A 1 22.93 -8.39 -3.28
N ASP A 2 23.09 -7.16 -3.73
CA ASP A 2 23.14 -6.04 -2.80
C ASP A 2 21.79 -5.97 -2.11
N GLY A 3 21.77 -6.22 -0.80
CA GLY A 3 20.54 -6.24 -0.01
C GLY A 3 19.85 -4.87 0.00
N LEU A 4 18.58 -4.84 0.35
CA LEU A 4 17.81 -3.60 0.50
C LEU A 4 18.51 -2.69 1.54
N ARG A 5 18.85 -1.45 1.15
CA ARG A 5 19.70 -0.57 1.98
C ARG A 5 18.92 0.51 2.72
N ASN A 6 17.79 0.96 2.17
CA ASN A 6 16.94 1.96 2.79
C ASN A 6 15.46 1.67 2.48
N VAL A 7 14.90 0.74 3.26
CA VAL A 7 13.52 0.26 3.04
C VAL A 7 12.51 1.16 3.74
N LEU A 8 11.55 1.65 2.96
CA LEU A 8 10.40 2.41 3.40
C LEU A 8 9.13 1.60 3.12
N PHE A 9 8.19 1.60 4.04
CA PHE A 9 6.91 0.92 3.88
C PHE A 9 5.79 1.92 4.11
N GLY A 10 4.85 2.04 3.18
CA GLY A 10 3.79 3.04 3.31
C GLY A 10 3.17 3.44 1.98
N TYR A 11 2.72 4.68 1.87
CA TYR A 11 1.92 5.14 0.74
C TYR A 11 2.24 6.58 0.35
N PHE A 12 1.84 6.96 -0.86
CA PHE A 12 2.01 8.33 -1.36
C PHE A 12 0.78 9.20 -1.10
N GLU A 13 0.99 10.49 -0.84
CA GLU A 13 -0.02 11.53 -0.78
C GLU A 13 0.39 12.68 -1.71
N GLU A 14 -0.61 13.43 -2.19
CA GLU A 14 -0.40 14.67 -2.95
C GLU A 14 0.52 14.52 -4.17
N VAL A 15 0.46 13.35 -4.84
CA VAL A 15 1.23 13.11 -6.06
C VAL A 15 0.61 13.87 -7.22
N ASN A 16 1.30 14.92 -7.67
CA ASN A 16 0.85 15.80 -8.72
C ASN A 16 1.92 15.94 -9.80
N GLN A 17 1.49 16.15 -11.05
CA GLN A 17 2.42 16.43 -12.14
C GLN A 17 3.06 17.81 -11.93
N ARG A 18 4.38 17.88 -12.06
CA ARG A 18 5.12 19.13 -11.96
C ARG A 18 4.84 20.02 -13.17
N ALA A 19 4.70 21.32 -12.94
CA ALA A 19 4.48 22.29 -14.01
C ALA A 19 5.61 22.22 -15.05
N PHE A 20 5.22 22.14 -16.33
CA PHE A 20 6.14 22.07 -17.47
C PHE A 20 7.13 20.89 -17.44
N SER A 21 6.80 19.80 -16.74
CA SER A 21 7.61 18.58 -16.67
C SER A 21 6.77 17.32 -16.90
N ALA A 22 7.39 16.25 -17.37
CA ALA A 22 6.79 14.92 -17.45
C ALA A 22 6.86 14.14 -16.11
N GLU A 23 7.48 14.74 -15.09
CA GLU A 23 7.64 14.15 -13.77
C GLU A 23 6.51 14.54 -12.82
N TYR A 24 6.28 13.66 -11.85
CA TYR A 24 5.42 13.86 -10.70
C TYR A 24 6.26 14.19 -9.47
N GLU A 25 5.68 14.94 -8.55
CA GLU A 25 6.17 15.14 -7.19
C GLU A 25 5.07 14.89 -6.17
N GLY A 26 5.44 14.49 -4.96
CA GLY A 26 4.49 14.23 -3.88
C GLY A 26 5.20 13.89 -2.57
N VAL A 27 4.43 13.44 -1.60
CA VAL A 27 4.94 13.05 -0.28
C VAL A 27 4.71 11.57 -0.07
N PHE A 28 5.74 10.84 0.35
CA PHE A 28 5.62 9.47 0.81
C PHE A 28 5.57 9.44 2.34
N ARG A 29 4.52 8.81 2.85
CA ARG A 29 4.32 8.55 4.26
C ARG A 29 4.88 7.18 4.59
N ASN A 30 6.06 7.14 5.21
CA ASN A 30 6.65 5.91 5.71
C ASN A 30 6.01 5.55 7.05
N LEU A 31 5.23 4.45 7.07
CA LEU A 31 4.50 3.90 8.21
C LEU A 31 5.47 3.24 9.21
N ARG A 32 6.32 4.07 9.81
CA ARG A 32 7.31 3.70 10.81
C ARG A 32 7.37 4.80 11.87
N GLY A 33 7.33 4.42 13.14
CA GLY A 33 7.53 5.35 14.25
C GLY A 33 7.21 4.73 15.61
N ALA A 34 7.44 5.48 16.70
CA ALA A 34 7.14 5.06 18.07
C ALA A 34 5.88 5.73 18.67
N ASN A 35 5.35 6.81 18.07
CA ASN A 35 4.12 7.50 18.49
C ASN A 35 3.26 7.91 17.29
N GLU A 36 1.93 7.98 17.48
CA GLU A 36 0.97 8.37 16.44
C GLU A 36 1.29 9.76 15.85
N PRO A 37 1.16 9.95 14.51
CA PRO A 37 0.59 9.00 13.54
C PRO A 37 1.60 8.01 12.92
N PHE A 38 2.79 7.82 13.52
CA PHE A 38 3.83 6.88 13.05
C PHE A 38 4.33 7.14 11.62
N VAL A 39 4.68 8.40 11.28
CA VAL A 39 5.09 8.73 9.90
C VAL A 39 6.41 9.50 9.84
N ASP A 40 7.44 8.88 9.25
CA ASP A 40 8.55 9.60 8.63
C ASP A 40 8.10 10.07 7.24
N LEU A 41 8.37 11.33 6.88
CA LEU A 41 7.98 11.88 5.58
C LEU A 41 9.18 11.91 4.62
N TYR A 42 8.93 11.55 3.38
CA TYR A 42 9.88 11.65 2.28
C TYR A 42 9.25 12.42 1.13
N ASN A 43 10.01 13.30 0.51
CA ASN A 43 9.62 13.90 -0.76
C ASN A 43 9.91 12.91 -1.89
N TYR A 44 8.98 12.83 -2.84
CA TYR A 44 9.09 12.02 -4.04
C TYR A 44 9.22 12.87 -5.28
N ARG A 45 10.04 12.38 -6.21
CA ARG A 45 10.07 12.83 -7.60
C ARG A 45 10.30 11.64 -8.53
N GLY A 46 9.60 11.59 -9.66
CA GLY A 46 9.79 10.52 -10.64
C GLY A 46 8.80 10.57 -11.80
N GLY A 47 8.91 9.61 -12.73
CA GLY A 47 8.05 9.55 -13.92
C GLY A 47 6.68 8.89 -13.69
N LEU A 48 6.39 8.42 -12.47
CA LEU A 48 5.20 7.63 -12.16
C LEU A 48 4.25 8.40 -11.24
N SER A 49 2.96 8.22 -11.47
CA SER A 49 1.91 8.66 -10.53
C SER A 49 1.49 7.49 -9.65
N PHE A 50 1.15 7.78 -8.40
CA PHE A 50 0.75 6.79 -7.41
C PHE A 50 -0.56 7.18 -6.74
N SER A 51 -1.39 6.18 -6.43
CA SER A 51 -2.62 6.38 -5.65
C SER A 51 -2.31 6.42 -4.16
N LYS A 52 -3.10 7.19 -3.40
CA LYS A 52 -3.05 7.20 -1.94
C LYS A 52 -3.47 5.89 -1.28
N ASP A 53 -4.20 5.05 -2.02
CA ASP A 53 -4.69 3.75 -1.53
C ASP A 53 -3.69 2.61 -1.81
N GLN A 54 -2.57 2.91 -2.49
CA GLN A 54 -1.53 1.94 -2.84
C GLN A 54 -0.46 1.86 -1.76
N ILE A 55 -0.36 0.70 -1.11
CA ILE A 55 0.72 0.40 -0.16
C ILE A 55 1.93 -0.14 -0.92
N LEU A 56 3.10 0.43 -0.64
CA LEU A 56 4.34 0.16 -1.34
C LEU A 56 5.46 -0.16 -0.34
N LEU A 57 6.34 -1.06 -0.75
CA LEU A 57 7.67 -1.25 -0.16
C LEU A 57 8.70 -0.62 -1.10
N ILE A 58 9.41 0.41 -0.64
CA ILE A 58 10.35 1.18 -1.46
C ILE A 58 11.77 0.95 -0.94
N ASP A 59 12.69 0.58 -1.83
CA ASP A 59 14.11 0.75 -1.58
C ASP A 59 14.55 2.12 -2.10
N ALA A 60 14.63 3.08 -1.19
CA ALA A 60 14.99 4.46 -1.51
C ALA A 60 16.44 4.58 -2.03
N GLY A 61 17.30 3.58 -1.78
CA GLY A 61 18.67 3.55 -2.32
C GLY A 61 18.72 3.24 -3.81
N SER A 62 17.88 2.31 -4.29
CA SER A 62 17.81 1.94 -5.72
C SER A 62 16.71 2.65 -6.50
N GLY A 63 15.79 3.34 -5.81
CA GLY A 63 14.64 3.98 -6.44
C GLY A 63 13.64 2.96 -6.98
N THR A 64 13.56 1.78 -6.34
CA THR A 64 12.66 0.69 -6.72
C THR A 64 11.52 0.58 -5.73
N ALA A 65 10.29 0.36 -6.21
CA ALA A 65 9.10 0.15 -5.39
C ALA A 65 8.38 -1.13 -5.76
N LEU A 66 7.88 -1.84 -4.76
CA LEU A 66 7.07 -3.05 -4.87
C LEU A 66 5.65 -2.74 -4.38
N ASP A 67 4.65 -3.01 -5.23
CA ASP A 67 3.23 -3.00 -4.84
C ASP A 67 2.92 -4.13 -3.86
N MET A 68 2.37 -3.77 -2.70
CA MET A 68 2.04 -4.72 -1.64
C MET A 68 0.61 -5.24 -1.73
N SER A 69 -0.19 -4.80 -2.71
CA SER A 69 -1.54 -5.33 -2.91
C SER A 69 -1.52 -6.76 -3.49
N PRO A 70 -2.37 -7.69 -3.00
CA PRO A 70 -3.39 -7.52 -1.97
C PRO A 70 -2.93 -7.90 -0.55
N LEU A 71 -1.63 -8.09 -0.30
CA LEU A 71 -1.13 -8.46 1.04
C LEU A 71 -1.39 -7.35 2.07
N TYR A 72 -1.26 -6.09 1.65
CA TYR A 72 -1.59 -4.92 2.45
C TYR A 72 -2.53 -3.99 1.68
N ILE A 73 -3.56 -3.50 2.36
CA ILE A 73 -4.59 -2.64 1.77
C ILE A 73 -4.90 -1.49 2.72
N TRP A 74 -4.89 -0.28 2.19
CA TRP A 74 -5.29 0.91 2.94
C TRP A 74 -6.80 1.12 2.86
N GLY A 75 -7.43 1.45 3.98
CA GLY A 75 -8.81 1.93 4.03
C GLY A 75 -9.88 0.87 3.79
N LEU A 76 -9.60 -0.42 4.04
CA LEU A 76 -10.60 -1.49 3.87
C LEU A 76 -11.84 -1.29 4.76
N ASN A 77 -11.69 -0.62 5.91
CA ASN A 77 -12.78 -0.23 6.80
C ASN A 77 -13.71 0.85 6.23
N SER A 78 -13.36 1.51 5.12
CA SER A 78 -14.30 2.42 4.45
C SER A 78 -15.58 1.70 3.99
N PHE A 79 -15.50 0.37 3.80
CA PHE A 79 -16.63 -0.47 3.40
C PHE A 79 -17.50 -0.93 4.57
N SER A 80 -17.08 -0.76 5.83
CA SER A 80 -17.92 -1.10 7.00
C SER A 80 -18.90 0.01 7.38
N GLY A 81 -18.73 1.22 6.87
CA GLY A 81 -19.65 2.35 7.13
C GLY A 81 -19.60 2.90 8.57
N ASP A 82 -18.57 2.56 9.35
CA ASP A 82 -18.44 2.95 10.77
C ASP A 82 -17.92 4.38 10.98
N GLY A 83 -17.62 5.11 9.89
CA GLY A 83 -17.14 6.49 9.92
C GLY A 83 -15.73 6.65 10.50
N LYS A 84 -15.02 5.56 10.79
CA LYS A 84 -13.66 5.63 11.33
C LYS A 84 -12.66 6.03 10.23
N PRO A 85 -11.54 6.67 10.61
CA PRO A 85 -10.48 6.98 9.64
C PRO A 85 -9.98 5.70 8.97
N PRO A 86 -9.53 5.77 7.70
CA PRO A 86 -8.88 4.66 7.00
C PRO A 86 -7.73 4.07 7.82
N ASP A 87 -7.58 2.75 7.75
CA ASP A 87 -6.50 2.03 8.43
C ASP A 87 -5.82 1.03 7.49
N LEU A 88 -4.66 0.53 7.89
CA LEU A 88 -3.93 -0.51 7.19
C LEU A 88 -4.46 -1.88 7.58
N TYR A 89 -4.82 -2.67 6.56
CA TYR A 89 -5.27 -4.04 6.69
C TYR A 89 -4.26 -4.98 6.04
N MET A 90 -3.92 -6.06 6.73
CA MET A 90 -3.00 -7.11 6.28
C MET A 90 -3.78 -8.39 6.03
N PHE A 91 -3.53 -9.05 4.89
CA PHE A 91 -4.03 -10.39 4.64
C PHE A 91 -3.49 -11.34 5.72
N ASP A 92 -4.39 -12.07 6.37
CA ASP A 92 -4.06 -12.95 7.49
C ASP A 92 -4.29 -14.42 7.12
N SER A 93 -5.53 -14.78 6.86
CA SER A 93 -5.93 -16.18 6.79
C SER A 93 -7.10 -16.44 5.84
N VAL A 94 -7.41 -17.72 5.69
CA VAL A 94 -8.44 -18.23 4.79
C VAL A 94 -9.52 -18.85 5.66
N LYS A 95 -10.77 -18.37 5.52
CA LYS A 95 -11.91 -18.84 6.30
C LYS A 95 -12.94 -19.45 5.35
N ALA A 96 -12.86 -20.78 5.21
CA ALA A 96 -13.57 -21.52 4.17
C ALA A 96 -13.24 -20.95 2.77
N GLU A 97 -14.24 -20.42 2.06
CA GLU A 97 -14.08 -19.79 0.74
C GLU A 97 -13.82 -18.27 0.81
N ASN A 98 -13.66 -17.71 2.02
CA ASN A 98 -13.47 -16.27 2.25
C ASN A 98 -12.04 -15.95 2.72
N TYR A 99 -11.69 -14.67 2.68
CA TYR A 99 -10.35 -14.18 3.05
C TYR A 99 -10.43 -13.19 4.20
N ALA A 100 -9.60 -13.39 5.20
CA ALA A 100 -9.54 -12.57 6.40
C ALA A 100 -8.42 -11.54 6.32
N PHE A 101 -8.74 -10.31 6.72
CA PHE A 101 -7.81 -9.20 6.81
C PHE A 101 -7.83 -8.61 8.21
N ASN A 102 -6.68 -8.64 8.88
CA ASN A 102 -6.50 -8.03 10.20
C ASN A 102 -6.08 -6.57 10.06
N ALA A 103 -6.67 -5.70 10.89
CA ALA A 103 -6.19 -4.33 11.00
C ALA A 103 -4.86 -4.29 11.77
N VAL A 104 -4.00 -3.33 11.44
CA VAL A 104 -2.76 -3.10 12.19
C VAL A 104 -3.07 -2.41 13.54
N GLN A 105 -4.14 -1.60 13.62
CA GLN A 105 -4.64 -1.07 14.89
C GLN A 105 -5.69 -2.01 15.51
N GLU A 106 -6.12 -1.71 16.74
CA GLU A 106 -7.19 -2.43 17.44
C GLU A 106 -8.55 -2.22 16.74
N ARG A 107 -8.80 -2.96 15.66
CA ARG A 107 -10.06 -2.97 14.92
C ARG A 107 -10.52 -4.39 14.59
N PRO A 108 -11.83 -4.56 14.31
CA PRO A 108 -12.32 -5.83 13.81
C PRO A 108 -11.62 -6.25 12.53
N GLU A 109 -11.38 -7.54 12.43
CA GLU A 109 -11.04 -8.20 11.17
C GLU A 109 -12.13 -7.98 10.12
N ILE A 110 -11.73 -7.86 8.86
CA ILE A 110 -12.64 -7.79 7.73
C ILE A 110 -12.61 -9.11 6.96
N ILE A 111 -13.78 -9.71 6.81
CA ILE A 111 -13.97 -10.90 5.97
C ILE A 111 -14.40 -10.46 4.58
N VAL A 112 -13.60 -10.83 3.60
CA VAL A 112 -13.82 -10.56 2.18
C VAL A 112 -14.45 -11.81 1.56
N SER A 113 -15.67 -11.66 1.02
CA SER A 113 -16.44 -12.73 0.37
C SER A 113 -16.72 -12.45 -1.10
N ALA A 114 -17.08 -13.50 -1.84
CA ALA A 114 -17.38 -13.43 -3.27
C ALA A 114 -18.68 -12.67 -3.60
N ASP A 115 -19.61 -12.58 -2.65
CA ASP A 115 -20.96 -12.03 -2.78
C ASP A 115 -21.13 -10.65 -2.12
N GLY A 116 -20.09 -10.13 -1.46
CA GLY A 116 -20.12 -8.85 -0.76
C GLY A 116 -19.62 -7.65 -1.58
N ASN A 117 -19.62 -6.47 -0.95
CA ASN A 117 -19.10 -5.22 -1.53
C ASN A 117 -17.61 -5.27 -1.91
N LEU A 118 -16.90 -6.29 -1.45
CA LEU A 118 -15.48 -6.53 -1.68
C LEU A 118 -15.23 -7.69 -2.65
N ALA A 119 -16.22 -8.09 -3.46
CA ALA A 119 -16.10 -9.20 -4.41
C ALA A 119 -14.92 -9.05 -5.39
N ALA A 120 -14.58 -7.82 -5.80
CA ALA A 120 -13.42 -7.56 -6.65
C ALA A 120 -12.09 -7.88 -5.94
N LEU A 121 -11.98 -7.53 -4.65
CA LEU A 121 -10.83 -7.89 -3.83
C LEU A 121 -10.78 -9.41 -3.59
N TRP A 122 -11.93 -10.04 -3.35
CA TRP A 122 -12.03 -11.49 -3.23
C TRP A 122 -11.45 -12.18 -4.48
N ALA A 123 -11.88 -11.76 -5.67
CA ALA A 123 -11.41 -12.31 -6.94
C ALA A 123 -9.91 -12.08 -7.16
N LEU A 124 -9.41 -10.91 -6.75
CA LEU A 124 -7.98 -10.58 -6.80
C LEU A 124 -7.16 -11.55 -5.93
N VAL A 125 -7.54 -11.73 -4.66
CA VAL A 125 -6.84 -12.63 -3.72
C VAL A 125 -6.90 -14.08 -4.21
N LYS A 126 -8.08 -14.54 -4.66
CA LYS A 126 -8.24 -15.88 -5.24
C LYS A 126 -7.26 -16.09 -6.40
N GLY A 127 -7.18 -15.13 -7.32
CA GLY A 127 -6.26 -15.18 -8.45
C GLY A 127 -4.80 -15.27 -8.04
N CYS A 128 -4.36 -14.44 -7.08
CA CYS A 128 -2.98 -14.47 -6.58
C CYS A 128 -2.63 -15.78 -5.87
N ARG A 129 -3.60 -16.45 -5.26
CA ARG A 129 -3.38 -17.74 -4.58
C ARG A 129 -3.35 -18.93 -5.53
N SER A 130 -4.04 -18.85 -6.66
CA SER A 130 -4.03 -19.92 -7.67
C SER A 130 -2.78 -19.89 -8.53
N GLN A 131 -2.19 -18.71 -8.73
CA GLN A 131 -0.99 -18.53 -9.53
C GLN A 131 -0.24 -17.30 -9.01
N ASP A 132 1.07 -17.46 -8.81
CA ASP A 132 1.95 -16.33 -8.53
C ASP A 132 1.83 -15.32 -9.67
N LYS A 133 1.37 -14.11 -9.33
CA LYS A 133 1.38 -13.00 -10.27
C LYS A 133 2.73 -12.32 -10.23
N GLU A 134 3.18 -11.84 -11.39
CA GLU A 134 4.32 -10.95 -11.44
C GLU A 134 4.06 -9.74 -10.54
N SER A 135 5.00 -9.53 -9.62
CA SER A 135 4.98 -8.37 -8.73
C SER A 135 5.12 -7.10 -9.55
N ARG A 136 4.29 -6.09 -9.26
CA ARG A 136 4.39 -4.78 -9.91
C ARG A 136 5.57 -4.02 -9.31
N ILE A 137 6.73 -4.17 -9.94
CA ILE A 137 7.94 -3.45 -9.58
C ILE A 137 8.02 -2.17 -10.42
N SER A 138 8.16 -1.04 -9.73
CA SER A 138 8.36 0.28 -10.32
C SER A 138 9.80 0.73 -10.09
N HIS A 139 10.35 1.50 -11.02
CA HIS A 139 11.72 2.01 -10.96
C HIS A 139 11.75 3.52 -11.20
N GLY A 140 12.90 4.13 -10.89
CA GLY A 140 13.15 5.55 -11.16
C GLY A 140 12.53 6.50 -10.13
N LEU A 141 12.31 6.00 -8.90
CA LEU A 141 11.84 6.84 -7.80
C LEU A 141 13.02 7.56 -7.15
N GLN A 142 12.90 8.88 -6.98
CA GLN A 142 13.83 9.68 -6.19
C GLN A 142 13.16 10.03 -4.86
N MET A 143 13.77 9.57 -3.76
CA MET A 143 13.23 9.73 -2.40
C MET A 143 14.18 10.54 -1.54
N THR A 144 13.71 11.65 -1.00
CA THR A 144 14.52 12.53 -0.12
C THR A 144 13.83 12.67 1.22
N LYS A 145 14.52 12.34 2.32
CA LYS A 145 13.96 12.51 3.67
C LYS A 145 13.65 13.99 3.92
N ARG A 146 12.45 14.27 4.45
CA ARG A 146 12.01 15.63 4.80
C ARG A 146 12.59 16.08 6.14
#